data_AF-A0A3N9UGB5-F1
#
_entry.id   AF-A0A3N9UGB5-F1
#
_cell.length_a   1.000
_cell.length_b   1.000
_cell.length_c   1.000
_cell.angle_alpha   90.00
_cell.angle_beta   90.00
_cell.angle_gamma   90.00
#
_symmetry.space_group_name_H-M   'P 1'
#
loop_
_entity.id
_entity.type
_entity.pdbx_description
1 polymer ?
#
loop_
_entity_poly.entity_id
_entity_poly.type
_entity_poly.pdbx_seq_one_letter_code
_entity_poly.pdbx_strand_id
1 'polypeptide(L)'
;MKIILIVILSIIYLFLAFSVDHIVPARIFLFLAIALFIWGYFEYRKENFRREDELIEETEKEILQFPHTQRIVSEDYLTALLLDEQNNKVCILKKEDYDEKFREIEVDFHQLYEAAIVEDGKILTLFSKGGFLAGSLLEEGGTSVIHLSETEEQNEKDEEENDGLGDRDVEDGVFKLSIKIVIDDLKKPIVEFSFLESDEPILKDSEEYKDLLKECTEWHQKLSIIIKRYEKERVPVTRWS
;
A
#
# COMPACT_ATOMS: atom_id res chain seq x y z
N MET A 1 2.48 22.12 24.43
CA MET A 1 3.00 22.80 25.65
C MET A 1 2.79 22.01 26.94
N LYS A 2 1.61 21.40 27.17
CA LYS A 2 1.30 20.67 28.41
C LYS A 2 2.18 19.42 28.63
N ILE A 3 2.45 18.64 27.58
CA ILE A 3 3.29 17.43 27.66
C ILE A 3 4.75 17.75 28.03
N ILE A 4 5.32 18.79 27.41
CA ILE A 4 6.69 19.25 27.71
C ILE A 4 6.82 19.63 29.19
N LEU A 5 5.81 20.28 29.77
CA LEU A 5 5.79 20.61 31.20
C LEU A 5 5.73 19.34 32.09
N ILE A 6 4.98 18.32 31.71
CA ILE A 6 4.89 17.04 32.45
C ILE A 6 6.24 16.31 32.43
N VAL A 7 6.91 16.28 31.27
CA VAL A 7 8.25 15.66 31.12
C VAL A 7 9.29 16.41 31.95
N ILE A 8 9.32 17.74 31.87
CA ILE A 8 10.24 18.57 32.68
C ILE A 8 9.99 18.35 34.18
N LEU A 9 8.73 18.29 34.59
CA LEU A 9 8.36 18.04 35.99
C LEU A 9 8.81 16.65 36.46
N SER A 10 8.69 15.61 35.62
CA SER A 10 9.21 14.27 35.91
C SER A 10 10.72 14.28 36.10
N ILE A 11 11.47 14.99 35.25
CA ILE A 11 12.93 15.14 35.36
C ILE A 11 13.32 15.85 36.67
N ILE A 12 12.58 16.88 37.07
CA ILE A 12 12.81 17.60 38.33
C ILE A 12 12.59 16.68 39.54
N TYR A 13 11.51 15.89 39.55
CA TYR A 13 11.26 14.93 40.64
C TYR A 13 12.28 13.80 40.68
N LEU A 14 12.78 13.37 39.52
CA LEU A 14 13.87 12.40 39.43
C LEU A 14 15.16 12.98 40.03
N PHE A 15 15.50 14.23 39.71
CA PHE A 15 16.67 14.90 40.26
C PHE A 15 16.57 15.12 41.78
N LEU A 16 15.37 15.46 42.27
CA LEU A 16 15.08 15.55 43.71
C LEU A 16 15.22 14.19 44.41
N ALA A 17 14.83 13.09 43.77
CA ALA A 17 14.99 11.75 44.33
C ALA A 17 16.47 11.39 44.56
N PHE A 18 17.38 11.87 43.71
CA PHE A 18 18.84 11.67 43.85
C PHE A 18 19.52 12.64 44.82
N SER A 19 18.92 13.82 45.05
CA SER A 19 19.51 14.87 45.90
C SER A 19 19.17 14.72 47.38
N VAL A 20 18.22 13.86 47.74
CA VAL A 20 17.75 13.69 49.11
C VAL A 20 18.45 12.50 49.78
N ASP A 21 19.18 12.77 50.87
CA ASP A 21 19.95 11.76 51.62
C ASP A 21 19.07 10.74 52.38
N HIS A 22 17.77 11.02 52.55
CA HIS A 22 16.84 10.16 53.26
C HIS A 22 16.14 9.15 52.32
N ILE A 23 16.24 7.86 52.66
CA ILE A 23 15.76 6.73 51.84
C ILE A 23 14.24 6.78 51.56
N VAL A 24 13.43 7.15 52.56
CA VAL A 24 11.96 7.16 52.44
C VAL A 24 11.46 8.23 51.46
N PRO A 25 11.80 9.53 51.60
CA PRO A 25 11.37 10.55 50.65
C PRO A 25 11.97 10.35 49.25
N ALA A 26 13.21 9.85 49.14
CA ALA A 26 13.80 9.50 47.85
C ALA A 26 12.94 8.50 47.05
N ARG A 27 12.41 7.45 47.71
CA ARG A 27 11.51 6.46 47.08
C ARG A 27 10.18 7.07 46.65
N ILE A 28 9.62 8.00 47.43
CA ILE A 28 8.36 8.69 47.09
C ILE A 28 8.54 9.57 45.85
N PHE A 29 9.63 10.34 45.79
CA PHE A 29 9.93 11.17 44.61
C PHE A 29 10.19 10.34 43.36
N LEU A 30 10.88 9.20 43.52
CA LEU A 30 11.10 8.27 42.42
C LEU A 30 9.78 7.68 41.89
N PHE A 31 8.88 7.25 42.78
CA PHE A 31 7.56 6.75 42.37
C PHE A 31 6.74 7.83 41.66
N LEU A 32 6.78 9.07 42.18
CA LEU A 32 6.09 10.21 41.57
C LEU A 32 6.65 10.53 40.18
N ALA A 33 7.98 10.48 40.01
CA ALA A 33 8.64 10.71 38.72
C ALA A 33 8.22 9.65 37.68
N ILE A 34 8.19 8.37 38.07
CA ILE A 34 7.75 7.27 37.19
C ILE A 34 6.27 7.43 36.83
N ALA A 35 5.40 7.72 37.79
CA ALA A 35 3.98 7.92 37.53
C ALA A 35 3.72 9.08 36.55
N LEU A 36 4.42 10.20 36.72
CA LEU A 36 4.34 11.35 35.81
C LEU A 36 4.92 11.02 34.42
N PHE A 37 5.98 10.22 34.35
CA PHE A 37 6.57 9.80 33.09
C PHE A 37 5.63 8.89 32.30
N ILE A 38 5.04 7.87 32.94
CA ILE A 38 4.05 6.98 32.33
C ILE A 38 2.83 7.78 31.85
N TRP A 39 2.33 8.70 32.68
CA TRP A 39 1.21 9.56 32.31
C TRP A 39 1.53 10.45 31.11
N GLY A 40 2.71 11.09 31.11
CA GLY A 40 3.19 11.92 30.01
C GLY A 40 3.35 11.12 28.71
N TYR A 41 3.89 9.90 28.81
CA TYR A 41 4.01 8.98 27.68
C TYR A 41 2.65 8.58 27.10
N PHE A 42 1.68 8.26 27.95
CA PHE A 42 0.34 7.89 27.51
C PHE A 42 -0.40 9.07 26.85
N GLU A 43 -0.33 10.27 27.43
CA GLU A 43 -0.95 11.47 26.86
C GLU A 43 -0.28 11.88 25.54
N TYR A 44 1.05 11.75 25.43
CA TYR A 44 1.78 11.97 24.19
C TYR A 44 1.35 11.00 23.09
N ARG A 45 1.26 9.71 23.40
CA ARG A 45 0.79 8.69 22.46
C ARG A 45 -0.64 8.97 22.00
N LYS A 46 -1.51 9.38 22.92
CA LYS A 46 -2.91 9.74 22.62
C LYS A 46 -3.02 10.98 21.72
N GLU A 47 -2.20 12.01 21.96
CA GLU A 47 -2.23 13.22 21.14
C GLU A 47 -1.71 12.97 19.72
N ASN A 48 -0.65 12.16 19.57
CA ASN A 48 -0.15 11.78 18.26
C ASN A 48 -1.18 10.96 17.48
N PHE A 49 -1.78 9.96 18.13
CA PHE A 49 -2.83 9.14 17.50
C PHE A 49 -4.01 9.99 17.03
N ARG A 50 -4.44 10.97 17.84
CA ARG A 50 -5.54 11.86 17.42
C ARG A 50 -5.16 12.73 16.22
N ARG A 51 -3.92 13.19 16.13
CA ARG A 51 -3.47 13.98 14.97
C ARG A 51 -3.41 13.13 13.72
N GLU A 52 -2.96 11.89 13.84
CA GLU A 52 -2.95 10.93 12.74
C GLU A 52 -4.37 10.64 12.24
N ASP A 53 -5.31 10.37 13.16
CA ASP A 53 -6.73 10.21 12.83
C ASP A 53 -7.31 11.46 12.13
N GLU A 54 -6.99 12.66 12.63
CA GLU A 54 -7.43 13.93 12.05
C GLU A 54 -6.89 14.09 10.61
N LEU A 55 -5.61 13.76 10.36
CA LEU A 55 -4.99 13.82 9.03
C LEU A 55 -5.58 12.79 8.06
N ILE A 56 -5.87 11.58 8.55
CA ILE A 56 -6.53 10.53 7.78
C ILE A 56 -7.94 11.00 7.37
N GLU A 57 -8.73 11.53 8.32
CA GLU A 57 -10.08 12.01 8.04
C GLU A 57 -10.09 13.19 7.05
N GLU A 58 -9.12 14.11 7.16
CA GLU A 58 -8.94 15.20 6.19
C GLU A 58 -8.58 14.67 4.80
N THR A 59 -7.68 13.69 4.74
CA THR A 59 -7.25 13.06 3.49
C THR A 59 -8.41 12.33 2.81
N GLU A 60 -9.21 11.58 3.56
CA GLU A 60 -10.41 10.93 3.02
C GLU A 60 -11.40 11.95 2.47
N LYS A 61 -11.61 13.08 3.16
CA LYS A 61 -12.47 14.17 2.67
C LYS A 61 -11.94 14.80 1.39
N GLU A 62 -10.62 14.89 1.22
CA GLU A 62 -10.01 15.38 -0.03
C GLU A 62 -10.25 14.38 -1.17
N ILE A 63 -10.02 13.09 -0.94
CA ILE A 63 -10.28 12.02 -1.93
C ILE A 63 -11.75 12.03 -2.37
N LEU A 64 -12.69 12.29 -1.45
CA LEU A 64 -14.12 12.36 -1.76
C LEU A 64 -14.51 13.49 -2.71
N GLN A 65 -13.65 14.49 -2.92
CA GLN A 65 -13.91 15.60 -3.85
C GLN A 65 -13.69 15.19 -5.31
N PHE A 66 -12.92 14.13 -5.55
CA PHE A 66 -12.66 13.62 -6.90
C PHE A 66 -13.82 12.74 -7.38
N PRO A 67 -14.24 12.86 -8.65
CA PRO A 67 -15.26 11.99 -9.21
C PRO A 67 -14.85 10.51 -9.17
N HIS A 68 -15.66 9.67 -8.52
CA HIS A 68 -15.43 8.23 -8.48
C HIS A 68 -16.75 7.47 -8.25
N THR A 69 -16.86 6.29 -8.86
CA THR A 69 -17.87 5.27 -8.53
C THR A 69 -17.31 4.21 -7.59
N GLN A 70 -16.02 3.92 -7.68
CA GLN A 70 -15.31 2.99 -6.80
C GLN A 70 -13.95 3.59 -6.42
N ARG A 71 -13.48 3.27 -5.21
CA ARG A 71 -12.18 3.75 -4.73
C ARG A 71 -11.48 2.70 -3.87
N ILE A 72 -10.17 2.79 -3.84
CA ILE A 72 -9.31 2.15 -2.86
C ILE A 72 -8.21 3.13 -2.47
N VAL A 73 -7.81 3.05 -1.21
CA VAL A 73 -6.81 3.93 -0.60
C VAL A 73 -5.74 3.03 0.00
N SER A 74 -4.48 3.41 -0.13
CA SER A 74 -3.36 2.69 0.48
C SER A 74 -3.40 2.85 2.01
N GLU A 75 -2.73 1.95 2.74
CA GLU A 75 -2.68 1.98 4.20
C GLU A 75 -2.10 3.28 4.77
N ASP A 76 -1.18 3.92 4.04
CA ASP A 76 -0.58 5.21 4.40
C ASP A 76 -1.44 6.43 4.03
N TYR A 77 -2.60 6.22 3.38
CA TYR A 77 -3.49 7.28 2.87
C TYR A 77 -2.82 8.28 1.90
N LEU A 78 -1.60 8.02 1.44
CA LEU A 78 -0.88 8.92 0.51
C LEU A 78 -1.22 8.64 -0.95
N THR A 79 -1.78 7.46 -1.23
CA THR A 79 -2.15 7.04 -2.56
C THR A 79 -3.61 6.59 -2.61
N ALA A 80 -4.33 6.94 -3.67
CA ALA A 80 -5.65 6.39 -3.94
C ALA A 80 -5.80 6.01 -5.41
N LEU A 81 -6.46 4.89 -5.66
CA LEU A 81 -6.88 4.46 -6.99
C LEU A 81 -8.40 4.61 -7.07
N LEU A 82 -8.83 5.45 -8.00
CA LEU A 82 -10.22 5.82 -8.22
C LEU A 82 -10.66 5.31 -9.59
N LEU A 83 -11.88 4.79 -9.61
CA LEU A 83 -12.56 4.41 -10.84
C LEU A 83 -13.79 5.31 -11.02
N ASP A 84 -13.88 5.98 -12.16
CA ASP A 84 -15.05 6.74 -12.57
C ASP A 84 -15.68 6.10 -13.80
N GLU A 85 -16.69 5.25 -13.56
CA GLU A 85 -17.44 4.60 -14.63
C GLU A 85 -18.35 5.56 -15.40
N GLN A 86 -18.70 6.73 -14.84
CA GLN A 86 -19.58 7.69 -15.52
C GLN A 86 -18.82 8.46 -16.60
N ASN A 87 -17.59 8.88 -16.28
CA ASN A 87 -16.72 9.60 -17.21
C ASN A 87 -15.73 8.70 -17.96
N ASN A 88 -15.72 7.39 -17.68
CA ASN A 88 -14.81 6.40 -18.26
C ASN A 88 -13.32 6.68 -17.99
N LYS A 89 -12.99 6.99 -16.74
CA LYS A 89 -11.62 7.33 -16.31
C LYS A 89 -11.15 6.47 -15.15
N VAL A 90 -9.87 6.12 -15.16
CA VAL A 90 -9.12 5.67 -13.99
C VAL A 90 -8.30 6.86 -13.51
N CYS A 91 -8.36 7.15 -12.23
CA CYS A 91 -7.59 8.23 -11.63
C CYS A 91 -6.71 7.68 -10.52
N ILE A 92 -5.43 8.04 -10.54
CA ILE A 92 -4.49 7.71 -9.47
C ILE A 92 -4.08 9.02 -8.79
N LEU A 93 -4.40 9.12 -7.51
CA LEU A 93 -4.03 10.25 -6.66
C LEU A 93 -2.77 9.88 -5.88
N LYS A 94 -1.77 10.77 -5.89
CA LYS A 94 -0.51 10.60 -5.16
C LYS A 94 -0.10 11.87 -4.45
N LYS A 95 0.24 11.80 -3.17
CA LYS A 95 0.95 12.85 -2.43
C LYS A 95 2.21 12.28 -1.79
N GLU A 96 3.23 13.11 -1.57
CA GLU A 96 4.47 12.68 -0.90
C GLU A 96 4.34 12.78 0.63
N ASP A 97 3.49 13.69 1.11
CA ASP A 97 3.25 13.93 2.53
C ASP A 97 1.79 14.41 2.74
N TYR A 98 1.30 14.34 3.97
CA TYR A 98 -0.06 14.74 4.35
C TYR A 98 -0.34 16.23 4.11
N ASP A 99 0.68 17.08 4.17
CA ASP A 99 0.59 18.53 3.95
C ASP A 99 0.54 18.91 2.46
N GLU A 100 0.83 17.97 1.56
CA GLU A 100 0.81 18.20 0.11
C GLU A 100 -0.53 17.88 -0.53
N LYS A 101 -0.84 18.58 -1.61
CA LYS A 101 -2.03 18.29 -2.44
C LYS A 101 -1.81 17.04 -3.27
N PHE A 102 -2.88 16.30 -3.52
CA PHE A 102 -2.82 15.18 -4.45
C PHE A 102 -2.39 15.62 -5.85
N ARG A 103 -1.38 14.94 -6.37
CA ARG A 103 -1.07 14.89 -7.80
C ARG A 103 -2.00 13.90 -8.44
N GLU A 104 -2.79 14.39 -9.38
CA GLU A 104 -3.78 13.61 -10.10
C GLU A 104 -3.19 13.07 -11.41
N ILE A 105 -3.32 11.76 -11.61
CA ILE A 105 -3.02 11.08 -12.86
C ILE A 105 -4.33 10.51 -13.40
N GLU A 106 -5.03 11.30 -14.22
CA GLU A 106 -6.22 10.84 -14.93
C GLU A 106 -5.84 10.08 -16.21
N VAL A 107 -6.47 8.93 -16.42
CA VAL A 107 -6.27 8.07 -17.59
C VAL A 107 -7.63 7.66 -18.14
N ASP A 108 -7.88 7.94 -19.42
CA ASP A 108 -9.10 7.47 -20.07
C ASP A 108 -9.05 5.95 -20.25
N PHE A 109 -10.20 5.28 -20.09
CA PHE A 109 -10.29 3.82 -20.22
C PHE A 109 -9.72 3.27 -21.54
N HIS A 110 -9.85 4.02 -22.64
CA HIS A 110 -9.32 3.59 -23.93
C HIS A 110 -7.79 3.64 -24.04
N GLN A 111 -7.13 4.36 -23.13
CA GLN A 111 -5.66 4.50 -23.04
C GLN A 111 -5.04 3.37 -22.22
N LEU A 112 -5.84 2.54 -21.55
CA LEU A 112 -5.34 1.37 -20.82
C LEU A 112 -4.92 0.28 -21.81
N TYR A 113 -3.68 -0.20 -21.64
CA TYR A 113 -3.10 -1.27 -22.45
C TYR A 113 -2.91 -2.55 -21.65
N GLU A 114 -2.33 -2.44 -20.46
CA GLU A 114 -2.02 -3.61 -19.63
C GLU A 114 -2.28 -3.31 -18.16
N ALA A 115 -2.62 -4.35 -17.39
CA ALA A 115 -2.71 -4.31 -15.95
C ALA A 115 -2.06 -5.56 -15.36
N ALA A 116 -1.17 -5.38 -14.39
CA ALA A 116 -0.46 -6.47 -13.74
C ALA A 116 -0.49 -6.34 -12.22
N ILE A 117 -0.62 -7.48 -11.54
CA ILE A 117 -0.34 -7.61 -10.11
C ILE A 117 1.15 -7.89 -9.97
N VAL A 118 1.83 -7.09 -9.14
CA VAL A 118 3.27 -7.19 -8.91
C VAL A 118 3.56 -7.31 -7.43
N GLU A 119 4.22 -8.40 -7.05
CA GLU A 119 4.71 -8.71 -5.71
C GLU A 119 6.24 -8.64 -5.71
N ASP A 120 6.83 -7.77 -4.89
CA ASP A 120 8.29 -7.61 -4.76
C ASP A 120 9.03 -7.51 -6.11
N GLY A 121 8.40 -6.83 -7.07
CA GLY A 121 8.91 -6.67 -8.44
C GLY A 121 8.61 -7.83 -9.40
N LYS A 122 8.10 -8.97 -8.91
CA LYS A 122 7.68 -10.13 -9.71
C LYS A 122 6.23 -9.99 -10.14
N ILE A 123 5.95 -10.21 -11.43
CA ILE A 123 4.58 -10.20 -11.95
C ILE A 123 3.89 -11.51 -11.55
N LEU A 124 2.82 -11.41 -10.76
CA LEU A 124 1.99 -12.56 -10.39
C LEU A 124 0.91 -12.85 -11.43
N THR A 125 0.33 -11.79 -12.00
CA THR A 125 -0.74 -11.89 -12.99
C THR A 125 -0.67 -10.69 -13.92
N LEU A 126 -0.92 -10.92 -15.21
CA LEU A 126 -0.91 -9.90 -16.25
C LEU A 126 -2.15 -10.02 -17.15
N PHE A 127 -2.72 -8.89 -17.52
CA PHE A 127 -3.71 -8.79 -18.58
C PHE A 127 -3.31 -7.70 -19.56
N SER A 128 -3.22 -8.02 -20.84
CA SER A 128 -2.84 -7.08 -21.92
C SER A 128 -3.91 -7.00 -23.00
N LYS A 129 -3.95 -5.85 -23.69
CA LYS A 129 -4.74 -5.62 -24.89
C LYS A 129 -4.17 -6.47 -26.04
N GLY A 130 -5.00 -7.27 -26.69
CA GLY A 130 -4.56 -8.33 -27.62
C GLY A 130 -4.53 -9.72 -26.97
N GLY A 131 -4.78 -9.80 -25.65
CA GLY A 131 -4.79 -11.04 -24.88
C GLY A 131 -3.39 -11.58 -24.59
N PHE A 132 -3.35 -12.74 -23.93
CA PHE A 132 -2.15 -13.42 -23.43
C PHE A 132 -1.02 -13.66 -24.46
N LEU A 133 -1.33 -13.64 -25.77
CA LEU A 133 -0.36 -13.85 -26.84
C LEU A 133 0.34 -12.57 -27.32
N ALA A 134 -0.14 -11.40 -26.89
CA ALA A 134 0.58 -10.15 -27.08
C ALA A 134 1.66 -10.06 -25.99
N GLY A 135 2.94 -10.02 -26.41
CA GLY A 135 4.06 -9.89 -25.48
C GLY A 135 3.87 -8.71 -24.52
N SER A 136 4.29 -8.90 -23.27
CA SER A 136 4.11 -7.94 -22.18
C SER A 136 5.06 -6.75 -22.33
N LEU A 137 4.57 -5.54 -22.08
CA LEU A 137 5.41 -4.33 -21.97
C LEU A 137 6.04 -4.19 -20.58
N LEU A 138 5.56 -4.94 -19.60
CA LEU A 138 6.06 -4.94 -18.22
C LEU A 138 7.18 -5.97 -17.98
N GLU A 139 7.49 -6.79 -18.97
CA GLU A 139 8.39 -7.94 -18.82
C GLU A 139 9.81 -7.63 -19.30
N GLU A 140 10.72 -7.36 -18.35
CA GLU A 140 12.16 -7.45 -18.59
C GLU A 140 12.56 -8.93 -18.69
N GLY A 141 12.25 -9.57 -19.83
CA GLY A 141 12.73 -10.92 -20.16
C GLY A 141 11.66 -12.02 -20.14
N GLY A 142 10.78 -12.00 -21.15
CA GLY A 142 10.15 -13.19 -21.78
C GLY A 142 9.82 -14.42 -20.94
N THR A 143 9.12 -14.29 -19.82
CA THR A 143 8.51 -15.42 -19.10
C THR A 143 7.10 -15.05 -18.66
N SER A 144 6.14 -15.27 -19.57
CA SER A 144 4.72 -15.04 -19.32
C SER A 144 4.25 -15.99 -18.21
N VAL A 145 4.35 -15.58 -16.95
CA VAL A 145 3.90 -16.38 -15.81
C VAL A 145 2.42 -16.12 -15.58
N ILE A 146 1.61 -17.17 -15.80
CA ILE A 146 0.27 -17.29 -15.25
C ILE A 146 0.40 -18.20 -14.03
N HIS A 147 0.07 -17.68 -12.84
CA HIS A 147 -0.65 -18.46 -11.84
C HIS A 147 -2.04 -17.83 -11.68
N LEU A 148 -2.99 -18.31 -12.48
CA LEU A 148 -4.40 -18.15 -12.19
C LEU A 148 -4.68 -18.99 -10.96
N SER A 149 -5.06 -18.31 -9.88
CA SER A 149 -5.66 -18.85 -8.66
C SER A 149 -6.45 -20.15 -8.90
N GLU A 150 -5.82 -21.29 -8.62
CA GLU A 150 -6.51 -22.53 -8.27
C GLU A 150 -6.28 -22.77 -6.78
N THR A 151 -7.36 -22.59 -6.04
CA THR A 151 -7.58 -23.19 -4.73
C THR A 151 -7.31 -24.69 -4.84
N GLU A 152 -6.53 -25.22 -3.88
CA GLU A 152 -6.29 -26.64 -3.57
C GLU A 152 -5.21 -27.41 -4.36
N GLU A 153 -4.12 -27.70 -3.62
CA GLU A 153 -3.27 -28.88 -3.70
C GLU A 153 -2.65 -29.26 -5.06
N GLN A 154 -1.38 -28.87 -5.26
CA GLN A 154 -0.40 -29.80 -5.83
C GLN A 154 1.04 -29.41 -5.45
N ASN A 155 1.61 -30.23 -4.56
CA ASN A 155 3.04 -30.37 -4.36
C ASN A 155 3.68 -30.97 -5.62
N GLU A 156 4.32 -30.19 -6.46
CA GLU A 156 5.36 -30.65 -7.40
C GLU A 156 6.45 -29.56 -7.43
N LYS A 157 7.45 -29.66 -6.55
CA LYS A 157 8.80 -30.13 -6.88
C LYS A 157 9.41 -29.45 -8.10
N ASP A 158 10.06 -28.32 -7.85
CA ASP A 158 11.31 -27.97 -8.54
C ASP A 158 12.40 -27.85 -7.47
N GLU A 159 13.12 -28.95 -7.31
CA GLU A 159 14.35 -29.04 -6.53
C GLU A 159 15.47 -28.33 -7.31
N GLU A 160 15.75 -27.08 -6.98
CA GLU A 160 17.08 -26.51 -7.21
C GLU A 160 17.80 -26.37 -5.87
N GLU A 161 18.77 -27.27 -5.67
CA GLU A 161 19.70 -27.32 -4.56
C GLU A 161 20.42 -25.97 -4.38
N ASN A 162 20.22 -25.33 -3.23
CA ASN A 162 21.25 -24.46 -2.66
C ASN A 162 21.41 -24.75 -1.16
N ASP A 163 22.59 -25.27 -0.84
CA ASP A 163 23.10 -25.54 0.50
C ASP A 163 23.07 -24.27 1.38
N GLY A 164 22.49 -24.35 2.58
CA GLY A 164 22.75 -23.35 3.61
C GLY A 164 21.74 -23.31 4.75
N LEU A 165 22.10 -23.86 5.91
CA LEU A 165 21.40 -23.64 7.17
C LEU A 165 21.37 -22.13 7.53
N GLY A 166 20.19 -21.50 7.48
CA GLY A 166 19.90 -20.20 8.10
C GLY A 166 18.71 -19.50 7.46
N ASP A 167 17.70 -19.11 8.26
CA ASP A 167 16.55 -18.27 7.91
C ASP A 167 15.52 -18.80 6.89
N ARG A 168 14.63 -19.68 7.36
CA ARG A 168 13.39 -20.04 6.63
C ARG A 168 12.27 -19.00 6.75
N ASP A 169 12.40 -18.01 7.65
CA ASP A 169 11.33 -17.03 7.90
C ASP A 169 11.35 -15.83 6.94
N VAL A 170 12.43 -15.66 6.15
CA VAL A 170 12.60 -14.52 5.22
C VAL A 170 12.16 -14.86 3.78
N GLU A 171 12.09 -16.15 3.42
CA GLU A 171 11.73 -16.56 2.06
C GLU A 171 10.24 -16.37 1.70
N ASP A 172 9.35 -16.33 2.70
CA ASP A 172 7.89 -16.21 2.52
C ASP A 172 7.31 -14.83 2.90
N GLY A 173 8.18 -13.85 3.16
CA GLY A 173 7.80 -12.48 3.49
C GLY A 173 7.60 -11.62 2.25
N VAL A 174 6.52 -10.82 2.24
CA VAL A 174 6.20 -9.86 1.16
C VAL A 174 6.37 -8.44 1.67
N PHE A 175 7.14 -7.63 0.94
CA PHE A 175 7.40 -6.23 1.28
C PHE A 175 6.50 -5.27 0.49
N LYS A 176 6.19 -5.65 -0.76
CA LYS A 176 5.44 -4.80 -1.67
C LYS A 176 4.44 -5.59 -2.49
N LEU A 177 3.19 -5.14 -2.47
CA LEU A 177 2.13 -5.62 -3.36
C LEU A 177 1.52 -4.42 -4.08
N SER A 178 1.49 -4.47 -5.41
CA SER A 178 1.06 -3.34 -6.24
C SER A 178 0.33 -3.77 -7.51
N ILE A 179 -0.44 -2.85 -8.08
CA ILE A 179 -0.92 -2.94 -9.46
C ILE A 179 -0.13 -1.97 -10.33
N LYS A 180 0.45 -2.49 -11.41
CA LYS A 180 1.05 -1.70 -12.49
C LYS A 180 0.13 -1.66 -13.69
N ILE A 181 -0.07 -0.48 -14.23
CA ILE A 181 -0.94 -0.20 -15.37
C ILE A 181 -0.10 0.43 -16.47
N VAL A 182 -0.18 -0.15 -17.67
CA VAL A 182 0.43 0.43 -18.87
C VAL A 182 -0.60 1.29 -19.58
N ILE A 183 -0.22 2.53 -19.88
CA ILE A 183 -1.07 3.56 -20.47
C ILE A 183 -0.48 4.14 -21.76
N ASP A 184 -1.33 4.74 -22.58
CA ASP A 184 -0.95 5.47 -23.81
C ASP A 184 -0.29 6.82 -23.51
N ASP A 185 0.86 6.81 -22.82
CA ASP A 185 1.69 7.99 -22.59
C ASP A 185 3.17 7.65 -22.87
N LEU A 186 3.76 8.31 -23.87
CA LEU A 186 5.16 8.11 -24.24
C LEU A 186 6.16 8.67 -23.22
N LYS A 187 5.73 9.56 -22.31
CA LYS A 187 6.59 10.12 -21.27
C LYS A 187 6.59 9.28 -20.00
N LYS A 188 5.41 8.84 -19.57
CA LYS A 188 5.19 8.04 -18.36
C LYS A 188 4.20 6.91 -18.64
N PRO A 189 4.63 5.86 -19.34
CA PRO A 189 3.74 4.79 -19.79
C PRO A 189 3.28 3.85 -18.67
N ILE A 190 3.97 3.83 -17.53
CA ILE A 190 3.68 2.93 -16.43
C ILE A 190 3.22 3.75 -15.23
N VAL A 191 2.03 3.44 -14.74
CA VAL A 191 1.51 3.98 -13.48
C VAL A 191 1.32 2.84 -12.50
N GLU A 192 1.69 3.07 -11.24
CA GLU A 192 1.69 2.06 -10.19
C GLU A 192 0.86 2.54 -8.99
N PHE A 193 0.06 1.64 -8.42
CA PHE A 193 -0.64 1.82 -7.16
C PHE A 193 -0.18 0.71 -6.19
N SER A 194 0.39 1.07 -5.04
CA SER A 194 0.81 0.14 -4.00
C SER A 194 -0.35 -0.13 -3.04
N PHE A 195 -0.70 -1.39 -2.83
CA PHE A 195 -1.61 -1.84 -1.77
C PHE A 195 -0.85 -2.00 -0.45
N LEU A 196 0.39 -2.49 -0.55
CA LEU A 196 1.32 -2.70 0.54
C LEU A 196 2.69 -2.17 0.12
N GLU A 197 3.31 -1.40 1.00
CA GLU A 197 4.71 -0.99 0.89
C GLU A 197 5.24 -0.78 2.31
N SER A 198 5.92 -1.80 2.84
CA SER A 198 6.38 -1.84 4.23
C SER A 198 7.86 -2.22 4.31
N ASP A 199 8.54 -1.68 5.32
CA ASP A 199 9.90 -2.08 5.67
C ASP A 199 9.94 -3.45 6.37
N GLU A 200 8.82 -3.84 7.00
CA GLU A 200 8.66 -5.13 7.66
C GLU A 200 7.85 -6.08 6.76
N PRO A 201 8.34 -7.32 6.49
CA PRO A 201 7.66 -8.24 5.61
C PRO A 201 6.40 -8.83 6.24
N ILE A 202 5.34 -8.92 5.43
CA ILE A 202 4.11 -9.62 5.81
C ILE A 202 4.17 -11.05 5.29
N LEU A 203 3.85 -12.02 6.14
CA LEU A 203 3.84 -13.43 5.75
C LEU A 203 2.71 -13.72 4.76
N LYS A 204 2.99 -14.45 3.67
CA LYS A 204 1.98 -14.85 2.67
C LYS A 204 0.80 -15.63 3.24
N ASP A 205 1.01 -16.37 4.33
CA ASP A 205 -0.05 -17.13 4.99
C ASP A 205 -0.93 -16.31 5.94
N SER A 206 -0.55 -15.06 6.23
CA SER A 206 -1.33 -14.15 7.07
C SER A 206 -2.70 -13.83 6.45
N GLU A 207 -3.68 -13.57 7.30
CA GLU A 207 -5.00 -13.10 6.85
C GLU A 207 -4.88 -11.72 6.16
N GLU A 208 -4.01 -10.86 6.68
CA GLU A 208 -3.70 -9.53 6.14
C GLU A 208 -3.24 -9.58 4.68
N TYR A 209 -2.23 -10.41 4.37
CA TYR A 209 -1.78 -10.58 2.99
C TYR A 209 -2.90 -11.14 2.08
N LYS A 210 -3.67 -12.11 2.56
CA LYS A 210 -4.75 -12.73 1.77
C LYS A 210 -5.86 -11.73 1.44
N ASP A 211 -6.20 -10.85 2.38
CA ASP A 211 -7.17 -9.79 2.17
C ASP A 211 -6.64 -8.74 1.17
N LEU A 212 -5.40 -8.28 1.32
CA LEU A 212 -4.75 -7.36 0.37
C LEU A 212 -4.65 -7.95 -1.05
N LEU A 213 -4.25 -9.22 -1.17
CA LEU A 213 -4.18 -9.92 -2.46
C LEU A 213 -5.57 -10.06 -3.10
N LYS A 214 -6.60 -10.31 -2.30
CA LYS A 214 -7.98 -10.37 -2.79
C LYS A 214 -8.43 -9.01 -3.33
N GLU A 215 -8.20 -7.92 -2.60
CA GLU A 215 -8.53 -6.56 -3.08
C GLU A 215 -7.76 -6.23 -4.36
N CYS A 216 -6.47 -6.54 -4.39
CA CYS A 216 -5.62 -6.38 -5.57
C CYS A 216 -6.17 -7.17 -6.78
N THR A 217 -6.61 -8.40 -6.55
CA THR A 217 -7.25 -9.24 -7.58
C THR A 217 -8.56 -8.65 -8.08
N GLU A 218 -9.42 -8.14 -7.19
CA GLU A 218 -10.68 -7.50 -7.58
C GLU A 218 -10.43 -6.25 -8.45
N TRP A 219 -9.45 -5.43 -8.10
CA TRP A 219 -9.07 -4.26 -8.89
C TRP A 219 -8.44 -4.63 -10.23
N HIS A 220 -7.56 -5.63 -10.25
CA HIS A 220 -7.00 -6.19 -11.48
C HIS A 220 -8.08 -6.69 -12.44
N GLN A 221 -9.11 -7.37 -11.93
CA GLN A 221 -10.25 -7.84 -12.73
C GLN A 221 -11.05 -6.68 -13.32
N LYS A 222 -11.31 -5.62 -12.53
CA LYS A 222 -12.01 -4.41 -13.03
C LYS A 222 -11.25 -3.78 -14.19
N LEU A 223 -9.93 -3.57 -14.03
CA LEU A 223 -9.07 -3.05 -15.08
C LEU A 223 -9.04 -3.94 -16.33
N SER A 224 -8.95 -5.25 -16.13
CA SER A 224 -8.98 -6.24 -17.22
C SER A 224 -10.28 -6.18 -18.02
N ILE A 225 -11.43 -6.03 -17.34
CA ILE A 225 -12.74 -5.85 -18.00
C ILE A 225 -12.77 -4.57 -18.82
N ILE A 226 -12.22 -3.48 -18.29
CA ILE A 226 -12.14 -2.19 -18.99
C ILE A 226 -11.31 -2.34 -20.26
N ILE A 227 -10.08 -2.86 -20.15
CA ILE A 227 -9.18 -3.09 -21.30
C ILE A 227 -9.91 -3.92 -22.38
N LYS A 228 -10.55 -5.03 -21.98
CA LYS A 228 -11.28 -5.92 -22.88
C LYS A 228 -12.50 -5.28 -23.55
N ARG A 229 -13.19 -4.35 -22.86
CA ARG A 229 -14.33 -3.62 -23.43
C ARG A 229 -13.88 -2.70 -24.55
N TYR A 230 -12.82 -1.92 -24.30
CA TYR A 230 -12.31 -0.91 -25.24
C TYR A 230 -11.43 -1.49 -26.36
N GLU A 231 -10.97 -2.74 -26.23
CA GLU A 231 -10.39 -3.49 -27.34
C GLU A 231 -11.41 -3.74 -28.46
N LYS A 232 -12.64 -4.14 -28.09
CA LYS A 232 -13.68 -4.54 -29.05
C LYS A 232 -14.28 -3.35 -29.82
N GLU A 233 -14.31 -2.17 -29.22
CA GLU A 233 -14.83 -0.95 -29.86
C GLU A 233 -13.96 -0.45 -31.02
N ARG A 234 -12.67 -0.84 -31.06
CA ARG A 234 -11.70 -0.37 -32.06
C ARG A 234 -11.50 -1.28 -33.27
N VAL A 235 -12.38 -2.25 -33.53
CA VAL A 235 -12.32 -3.03 -34.78
C VAL A 235 -13.18 -2.34 -35.85
N PRO A 236 -12.65 -1.41 -36.68
CA PRO A 236 -13.36 -0.97 -37.86
C PRO A 236 -13.49 -2.17 -38.80
N VAL A 237 -14.74 -2.55 -39.08
CA VAL A 237 -15.05 -3.50 -40.15
C VAL A 237 -14.71 -2.80 -41.47
N THR A 238 -13.48 -2.93 -41.95
CA THR A 238 -13.16 -2.60 -43.34
C THR A 238 -13.84 -3.64 -44.21
N ARG A 239 -15.05 -3.34 -44.68
CA ARG A 239 -15.60 -4.00 -45.87
C ARG A 239 -14.71 -3.60 -47.03
N TRP A 240 -13.85 -4.52 -47.46
CA TRP A 240 -13.24 -4.42 -48.78
C TRP A 240 -14.37 -4.63 -49.79
N SER A 241 -14.78 -3.55 -50.44
CA SER A 241 -15.63 -3.55 -51.64
C SER A 241 -14.78 -3.29 -52.87
#